data_AF-M6HAR6-F1
#
_entry.id   AF-M6HAR6-F1
#
_cell.length_a   1.000
_cell.length_b   1.000
_cell.length_c   1.000
_cell.angle_alpha   90.00
_cell.angle_beta   90.00
_cell.angle_gamma   90.00
#
_symmetry.space_group_name_H-M   'P 1'
#
loop_
_entity.id
_entity.type
_entity.pdbx_description
1 polymer ?
#
loop_
_entity_poly.entity_id
_entity_poly.type
_entity_poly.pdbx_seq_one_letter_code
_entity_poly.pdbx_strand_id
1 'polypeptide(L)'
;MTLAGFPGNTEYRPGKMAEADGGYLLLPMRALTEDSNLYFLVKEVLQTGKIDFLTLPEMTGSKEMNRFHPSVDTRFRLILAGEEGEVDFISGIDPDFYDSFSFKIHLPYEAVMKTKKNLQLFGGLIHSWEKPGYPEFDSSAVDALLEIGLRWNDSRTRLSLSFAELRTFVGELLVLYRKEKKPITRVQVESAIESIEKRIAVYKRRYLESVREGLNTIQLKGKRLGESTVFP
;
A
#
# COMPACT_ATOMS: atom_id res chain seq x y z
N MET A 1 -0.51 -17.08 12.32
CA MET A 1 0.31 -18.06 11.56
C MET A 1 1.76 -17.72 11.87
N THR A 2 2.59 -18.68 12.29
CA THR A 2 3.94 -18.40 12.81
C THR A 2 4.99 -18.47 11.69
N LEU A 3 6.10 -17.74 11.86
CA LEU A 3 7.17 -17.69 10.87
C LEU A 3 7.96 -19.01 10.83
N ALA A 4 8.34 -19.52 11.99
CA ALA A 4 9.10 -20.77 12.16
C ALA A 4 8.25 -22.04 12.27
N GLY A 5 6.93 -21.92 12.46
CA GLY A 5 6.05 -23.06 12.70
C GLY A 5 5.90 -23.37 14.19
N PHE A 6 5.46 -24.58 14.50
CA PHE A 6 5.31 -25.06 15.87
C PHE A 6 5.75 -26.53 15.94
N PRO A 7 6.84 -26.87 16.65
CA PRO A 7 7.21 -28.25 16.90
C PRO A 7 6.35 -28.82 18.03
N GLY A 8 5.42 -29.69 17.68
CA GLY A 8 4.68 -30.49 18.66
C GLY A 8 5.54 -31.65 19.19
N ASN A 9 4.99 -32.39 20.15
CA ASN A 9 5.67 -33.57 20.72
C ASN A 9 5.83 -34.72 19.70
N THR A 10 4.94 -34.82 18.72
CA THR A 10 4.92 -35.89 17.72
C THR A 10 5.07 -35.41 16.30
N GLU A 11 4.65 -34.19 15.98
CA GLU A 11 4.64 -33.65 14.62
C GLU A 11 5.04 -32.18 14.61
N TYR A 12 5.80 -31.78 13.59
CA TYR A 12 6.09 -30.39 13.28
C TYR A 12 4.98 -29.79 12.43
N ARG A 13 4.39 -28.68 12.89
CA ARG A 13 3.46 -27.87 12.10
C ARG A 13 4.27 -26.79 11.36
N PRO A 14 4.37 -26.84 10.03
CA PRO A 14 5.20 -25.92 9.26
C PRO A 14 4.76 -24.47 9.42
N GLY A 15 5.75 -23.58 9.55
CA GLY A 15 5.56 -22.13 9.46
C GLY A 15 5.85 -21.62 8.06
N LYS A 16 5.75 -20.30 7.89
CA LYS A 16 5.98 -19.64 6.60
C LYS A 16 7.36 -19.91 6.00
N MET A 17 8.41 -20.03 6.82
CA MET A 17 9.76 -20.35 6.34
C MET A 17 9.88 -21.79 5.82
N ALA A 18 9.18 -22.75 6.43
CA ALA A 18 9.15 -24.13 5.93
C ALA A 18 8.26 -24.26 4.69
N GLU A 19 7.12 -23.56 4.65
CA GLU A 19 6.25 -23.51 3.47
C GLU A 19 6.94 -22.89 2.24
N ALA A 20 7.94 -22.02 2.44
CA ALA A 20 8.67 -21.35 1.38
C ALA A 20 9.86 -22.17 0.81
N ASP A 21 10.13 -23.37 1.31
CA ASP A 21 11.24 -24.20 0.86
C ASP A 21 11.23 -24.40 -0.67
N GLY A 22 12.38 -24.20 -1.31
CA GLY A 22 12.55 -24.23 -2.76
C GLY A 22 11.97 -23.02 -3.52
N GLY A 23 11.41 -22.03 -2.81
CA GLY A 23 10.67 -20.92 -3.40
C GLY A 23 11.07 -19.53 -2.88
N TYR A 24 10.06 -18.69 -2.66
CA TYR A 24 10.21 -17.32 -2.20
C TYR A 24 9.38 -17.08 -0.95
N LEU A 25 9.96 -16.31 -0.02
CA LEU A 25 9.27 -15.79 1.15
C LEU A 25 9.14 -14.28 0.99
N LEU A 26 7.90 -13.76 0.88
CA LEU A 26 7.63 -12.31 0.87
C LEU A 26 7.20 -11.89 2.27
N LEU A 27 7.93 -10.95 2.89
CA LEU A 27 7.60 -10.41 4.20
C LEU A 27 7.54 -8.87 4.18
N PRO A 28 6.55 -8.26 4.87
CA PRO A 28 6.59 -6.84 5.15
C PRO A 28 7.70 -6.54 6.15
N MET A 29 8.52 -5.51 5.89
CA MET A 29 9.60 -5.11 6.80
C MET A 29 9.08 -4.67 8.17
N ARG A 30 7.86 -4.09 8.20
CA ARG A 30 7.17 -3.72 9.43
C ARG A 30 7.15 -4.81 10.50
N ALA A 31 6.94 -6.07 10.10
CA ALA A 31 6.90 -7.18 11.05
C ALA A 31 8.27 -7.43 11.69
N LEU A 32 9.36 -7.11 10.99
CA LEU A 32 10.74 -7.26 11.45
C LEU A 32 11.21 -6.06 12.28
N THR A 33 10.65 -4.87 12.03
CA THR A 33 10.93 -3.67 12.83
C THR A 33 10.14 -3.67 14.15
N GLU A 34 8.92 -4.20 14.15
CA GLU A 34 8.08 -4.33 15.36
C GLU A 34 8.65 -5.38 16.34
N ASP A 35 9.27 -6.46 15.84
CA ASP A 35 9.99 -7.44 16.65
C ASP A 35 11.34 -7.81 16.01
N SER A 36 12.40 -7.17 16.49
CA SER A 36 13.77 -7.41 16.00
C SER A 36 14.25 -8.84 16.21
N ASN A 37 13.65 -9.62 17.12
CA ASN A 37 14.02 -11.03 17.27
C ASN A 37 13.59 -11.84 16.04
N LEU A 38 12.48 -11.47 15.39
CA LEU A 38 12.06 -12.09 14.13
C LEU A 38 13.06 -11.82 13.01
N TYR A 39 13.66 -10.62 12.98
CA TYR A 39 14.71 -10.29 12.03
C TYR A 39 15.91 -11.23 12.19
N PHE A 40 16.44 -11.37 13.41
CA PHE A 40 17.59 -12.23 13.66
C PHE A 40 17.31 -13.70 13.39
N LEU A 41 16.10 -14.18 13.72
CA LEU A 41 15.66 -15.53 13.37
C LEU A 41 15.68 -15.76 11.85
N VAL A 42 15.14 -14.82 11.06
CA VAL A 42 15.15 -14.94 9.59
C VAL A 42 16.57 -14.90 9.05
N LYS A 43 17.42 -14.00 9.57
CA LYS A 43 18.84 -13.92 9.19
C LYS A 43 19.56 -15.24 9.47
N GLU A 44 19.36 -15.82 10.65
CA GLU A 44 19.94 -17.11 11.02
C GLU A 44 19.51 -18.23 10.07
N VAL A 45 18.21 -18.33 9.77
CA VAL A 45 17.67 -19.35 8.85
C VAL A 45 18.24 -19.17 7.44
N LEU A 46 18.40 -17.93 6.96
CA LEU A 46 19.01 -17.65 5.66
C LEU A 46 20.48 -18.05 5.60
N GLN A 47 21.23 -17.88 6.68
CA GLN A 47 22.65 -18.22 6.76
C GLN A 47 22.88 -19.73 6.93
N THR A 48 22.05 -20.39 7.73
CA THR A 48 22.22 -21.81 8.10
C THR A 48 21.45 -22.78 7.20
N GLY A 49 20.38 -22.30 6.56
CA GLY A 49 19.41 -23.15 5.86
C GLY A 49 18.55 -24.00 6.80
N LYS A 50 18.48 -23.65 8.09
CA LYS A 50 17.82 -24.47 9.11
C LYS A 50 16.95 -23.62 10.03
N ILE A 51 15.76 -24.13 10.32
CA ILE A 51 14.91 -23.63 11.41
C ILE A 51 15.33 -24.39 12.67
N ASP A 52 16.08 -23.72 13.54
CA ASP A 52 16.47 -24.23 14.85
C ASP A 52 15.46 -23.78 15.93
N PHE A 53 14.82 -24.74 16.60
CA PHE A 53 13.83 -24.46 17.63
C PHE A 53 14.45 -24.11 18.99
N LEU A 54 15.75 -24.38 19.18
CA LEU A 54 16.48 -23.98 20.38
C LEU A 54 16.70 -22.46 20.41
N THR A 55 16.91 -21.84 19.24
CA THR A 55 17.21 -20.41 19.10
C THR A 55 15.96 -19.53 19.01
N LEU A 56 14.78 -20.14 18.93
CA LEU A 56 13.53 -19.39 18.91
C LEU A 56 13.35 -18.55 20.19
N PRO A 57 12.96 -17.27 20.05
CA PRO A 57 12.55 -16.45 21.18
C PRO A 57 11.45 -17.14 21.97
N GLU A 58 11.39 -16.91 23.29
CA GLU A 58 10.29 -17.41 24.11
C GLU A 58 8.95 -16.87 23.59
N MET A 59 8.21 -17.72 22.89
CA MET A 59 6.86 -17.39 22.46
C MET A 59 5.98 -17.32 23.72
N THR A 60 5.45 -16.14 24.01
CA THR A 60 4.55 -15.94 25.14
C THR A 60 3.31 -16.82 24.98
N GLY A 61 3.14 -17.80 25.87
CA GLY A 61 1.96 -18.69 25.91
C GLY A 61 2.17 -20.15 25.49
N SER A 62 3.35 -20.55 25.01
CA SER A 62 3.60 -21.93 24.58
C SER A 62 4.18 -22.81 25.70
N LYS A 63 3.31 -23.36 26.54
CA LYS A 63 3.67 -24.44 27.49
C LYS A 63 4.01 -25.78 26.80
N GLU A 64 3.86 -25.89 25.48
CA GLU A 64 3.93 -27.15 24.73
C GLU A 64 4.96 -27.17 23.59
N MET A 65 5.90 -26.21 23.52
CA MET A 65 6.91 -26.22 22.44
C MET A 65 8.05 -27.18 22.77
N ASN A 66 8.22 -28.24 21.97
CA ASN A 66 9.37 -29.12 22.11
C ASN A 66 10.62 -28.48 21.47
N ARG A 67 11.40 -27.74 22.27
CA ARG A 67 12.65 -27.09 21.80
C ARG A 67 13.72 -28.09 21.33
N PHE A 68 13.63 -29.37 21.74
CA PHE A 68 14.55 -30.43 21.31
C PHE A 68 14.12 -31.12 20.02
N HIS A 69 13.04 -30.66 19.38
CA HIS A 69 12.68 -31.14 18.06
C HIS A 69 13.84 -30.92 17.08
N PRO A 70 14.20 -31.91 16.24
CA PRO A 70 15.24 -31.73 15.23
C PRO A 70 14.99 -30.49 14.37
N SER A 71 16.05 -29.79 14.01
CA SER A 71 15.95 -28.65 13.10
C SER A 71 15.37 -29.06 11.75
N VAL A 72 14.64 -28.12 11.14
CA VAL A 72 14.00 -28.34 9.83
C VAL A 72 14.82 -27.62 8.78
N ASP A 73 15.33 -28.37 7.79
CA ASP A 73 16.02 -27.78 6.65
C ASP A 73 15.02 -26.99 5.78
N THR A 74 15.41 -25.79 5.36
CA THR A 74 14.65 -24.97 4.40
C THR A 74 15.60 -24.06 3.63
N ARG A 75 15.32 -23.85 2.34
CA ARG A 75 16.06 -22.92 1.49
C ARG A 75 15.08 -22.12 0.65
N PHE A 76 15.03 -20.82 0.89
CA PHE A 76 14.16 -19.89 0.16
C PHE A 76 14.87 -18.59 -0.18
N ARG A 77 14.31 -17.86 -1.15
CA ARG A 77 14.71 -16.47 -1.45
C ARG A 77 13.81 -15.50 -0.71
N LEU A 78 14.37 -14.63 0.11
CA LEU A 78 13.61 -13.63 0.84
C LEU A 78 13.41 -12.37 0.01
N ILE A 79 12.18 -11.86 -0.03
CA ILE A 79 11.82 -10.55 -0.55
C ILE A 79 11.22 -9.75 0.61
N LEU A 80 11.85 -8.63 0.92
CA LEU A 80 11.33 -7.68 1.90
C LEU A 80 10.67 -6.50 1.20
N ALA A 81 9.49 -6.12 1.67
CA ALA A 81 8.75 -4.96 1.18
C ALA A 81 8.50 -3.99 2.33
N GLY A 82 8.96 -2.75 2.19
CA GLY A 82 8.89 -1.76 3.25
C GLY A 82 9.27 -0.35 2.80
N GLU A 83 9.17 0.59 3.73
CA GLU A 83 9.57 1.97 3.57
C GLU A 83 11.05 2.19 3.92
N GLU A 84 11.62 3.31 3.48
CA GLU A 84 13.02 3.65 3.70
C GLU A 84 13.38 3.66 5.20
N GLY A 85 12.50 4.20 6.05
CA GLY A 85 12.72 4.23 7.50
C GLY A 85 12.81 2.84 8.15
N GLU A 86 12.18 1.83 7.56
CA GLU A 86 12.28 0.44 8.05
C GLU A 86 13.62 -0.19 7.66
N VAL A 87 14.14 0.14 6.47
CA VAL A 87 15.50 -0.23 6.05
C VAL A 87 16.53 0.43 6.96
N ASP A 88 16.37 1.73 7.23
CA ASP A 88 17.27 2.48 8.10
C ASP A 88 17.28 1.87 9.52
N PHE A 89 16.10 1.56 10.08
CA PHE A 89 15.99 0.92 11.39
C PHE A 89 16.74 -0.41 11.45
N ILE A 90 16.51 -1.32 10.49
CA ILE A 90 17.14 -2.64 10.50
C ILE A 90 18.66 -2.52 10.29
N SER A 91 19.11 -1.64 9.39
CA SER A 91 20.55 -1.41 9.19
C SER A 91 21.23 -0.76 10.40
N GLY A 92 20.48 -0.04 11.24
CA GLY A 92 20.98 0.52 12.49
C GLY A 92 21.18 -0.51 13.61
N ILE A 93 20.41 -1.60 13.60
CA ILE A 93 20.54 -2.70 14.58
C ILE A 93 21.50 -3.81 14.13
N ASP A 94 21.73 -3.94 12.82
CA ASP A 94 22.59 -4.97 12.24
C ASP A 94 23.55 -4.37 11.19
N PRO A 95 24.83 -4.16 11.56
CA PRO A 95 25.85 -3.63 10.64
C PRO A 95 26.04 -4.49 9.38
N ASP A 96 25.78 -5.80 9.46
CA ASP A 96 25.96 -6.74 8.34
C ASP A 96 24.67 -6.89 7.51
N PHE A 97 23.67 -6.03 7.71
CA PHE A 97 22.39 -6.11 7.00
C PHE A 97 22.59 -6.17 5.48
N TYR A 98 23.42 -5.29 4.92
CA TYR A 98 23.67 -5.25 3.47
C TYR A 98 24.44 -6.47 2.92
N ASP A 99 25.15 -7.21 3.77
CA ASP A 99 25.79 -8.47 3.37
C ASP A 99 24.75 -9.58 3.16
N SER A 100 23.70 -9.59 3.97
CA SER A 100 22.59 -10.55 3.86
C SER A 100 21.51 -10.09 2.88
N PHE A 101 21.36 -8.78 2.66
CA PHE A 101 20.32 -8.15 1.85
C PHE A 101 20.91 -7.27 0.73
N SER A 102 21.65 -7.91 -0.17
CA SER A 102 22.50 -7.20 -1.15
C SER A 102 21.72 -6.47 -2.26
N PHE A 103 20.43 -6.76 -2.46
CA PHE A 103 19.61 -6.16 -3.51
C PHE A 103 18.52 -5.26 -2.94
N LYS A 104 18.73 -3.95 -3.02
CA LYS A 104 17.70 -2.94 -2.74
C LYS A 104 17.12 -2.40 -4.04
N ILE A 105 15.81 -2.52 -4.20
CA ILE A 105 15.07 -1.94 -5.34
C ILE A 105 14.20 -0.81 -4.83
N HIS A 106 14.50 0.42 -5.25
CA HIS A 106 13.64 1.56 -4.97
C HIS A 106 12.52 1.60 -6.01
N LEU A 107 11.28 1.47 -5.55
CA LEU A 107 10.11 1.66 -6.40
C LEU A 107 9.79 3.15 -6.45
N PRO A 108 9.70 3.76 -7.64
CA PRO A 108 9.32 5.16 -7.73
C PRO A 108 7.88 5.33 -7.21
N TYR A 109 7.64 6.44 -6.52
CA TYR A 109 6.29 6.82 -6.08
C TYR A 109 5.45 7.41 -7.21
N GLU A 110 6.09 7.93 -8.26
CA GLU A 110 5.42 8.60 -9.37
C GLU A 110 6.00 8.16 -10.73
N ALA A 111 5.15 8.18 -11.75
CA ALA A 111 5.56 8.00 -13.14
C ALA A 111 5.31 9.25 -13.98
N VAL A 112 6.22 9.54 -14.91
CA VAL A 112 6.07 10.65 -15.87
C VAL A 112 5.19 10.19 -17.04
N MET A 113 4.01 10.77 -17.18
CA MET A 113 2.99 10.41 -18.18
C MET A 113 3.14 11.20 -19.48
N LYS A 114 4.35 11.19 -20.06
CA LYS A 114 4.67 11.87 -21.34
C LYS A 114 4.99 10.92 -22.48
N THR A 115 5.43 9.71 -22.17
CA THR A 115 5.90 8.76 -23.17
C THR A 115 4.74 7.90 -23.64
N LYS A 116 4.72 7.55 -24.94
CA LYS A 116 3.73 6.60 -25.50
C LYS A 116 3.69 5.29 -24.71
N LYS A 117 4.85 4.81 -24.24
CA LYS A 117 4.97 3.61 -23.40
C LYS A 117 4.19 3.74 -22.10
N ASN A 118 4.36 4.83 -21.36
CA ASN A 118 3.67 5.01 -20.07
C ASN A 118 2.16 5.22 -20.24
N LEU A 119 1.75 5.91 -21.31
CA LEU A 119 0.33 6.04 -21.66
C LEU A 119 -0.31 4.68 -22.00
N GLN A 120 0.40 3.82 -22.74
CA GLN A 120 -0.07 2.46 -23.03
C GLN A 120 -0.13 1.59 -21.78
N LEU A 121 0.87 1.66 -20.90
CA LEU A 121 0.87 0.94 -19.62
C LEU A 121 -0.30 1.39 -18.74
N PHE A 122 -0.62 2.68 -18.74
CA PHE A 122 -1.78 3.21 -18.03
C PHE A 122 -3.10 2.65 -18.57
N GLY A 123 -3.30 2.67 -19.89
CA GLY A 123 -4.49 2.06 -20.49
C GLY A 123 -4.61 0.58 -20.13
N GLY A 124 -3.52 -0.18 -20.23
CA GLY A 124 -3.48 -1.59 -19.80
C GLY A 124 -3.79 -1.77 -18.32
N LEU A 125 -3.34 -0.86 -17.45
CA LEU A 125 -3.65 -0.86 -16.03
C LEU A 125 -5.15 -0.64 -15.78
N ILE A 126 -5.77 0.34 -16.44
CA ILE A 126 -7.22 0.58 -16.32
C ILE A 126 -8.01 -0.66 -16.75
N HIS A 127 -7.68 -1.23 -17.91
CA HIS A 127 -8.34 -2.46 -18.37
C HIS A 127 -8.09 -3.65 -17.46
N SER A 128 -6.95 -3.72 -16.77
CA SER A 128 -6.68 -4.78 -15.77
C SER A 128 -7.60 -4.72 -14.55
N TRP A 129 -8.28 -3.59 -14.33
CA TRP A 129 -9.24 -3.41 -13.23
C TRP A 129 -10.69 -3.61 -13.66
N GLU A 130 -10.95 -3.83 -14.95
CA GLU A 130 -12.26 -4.23 -15.44
C GLU A 130 -12.66 -5.59 -14.85
N LYS A 131 -13.97 -5.82 -14.78
CA LYS A 131 -14.54 -7.04 -14.21
C LYS A 131 -15.47 -7.70 -15.21
N PRO A 132 -15.46 -9.04 -15.32
CA PRO A 132 -16.44 -9.75 -16.14
C PRO A 132 -17.88 -9.37 -15.76
N GLY A 133 -18.70 -9.08 -16.77
CA GLY A 133 -20.10 -8.69 -16.58
C GLY A 133 -20.34 -7.21 -16.23
N TYR A 134 -19.33 -6.36 -16.35
CA TYR A 134 -19.42 -4.91 -16.26
C TYR A 134 -19.09 -4.26 -17.61
N PRO A 135 -19.54 -3.02 -17.88
CA PRO A 135 -19.14 -2.31 -19.10
C PRO A 135 -17.62 -2.05 -19.10
N GLU A 136 -17.02 -2.14 -20.29
CA GLU A 136 -15.62 -1.77 -20.54
C GLU A 136 -15.44 -0.25 -20.55
N PHE A 137 -14.20 0.23 -20.47
CA PHE A 137 -13.86 1.64 -20.68
C PHE A 137 -13.45 1.89 -22.13
N ASP A 138 -13.97 2.95 -22.76
CA ASP A 138 -13.42 3.40 -24.04
C ASP A 138 -12.15 4.25 -23.84
N SER A 139 -11.47 4.59 -24.95
CA SER A 139 -10.25 5.40 -24.89
C SER A 139 -10.48 6.78 -24.27
N SER A 140 -11.67 7.38 -24.47
CA SER A 140 -12.00 8.70 -23.92
C SER A 140 -12.13 8.67 -22.41
N ALA A 141 -12.66 7.57 -21.85
CA ALA A 141 -12.74 7.36 -20.42
C ALA A 141 -11.37 7.11 -19.80
N VAL A 142 -10.51 6.35 -20.47
CA VAL A 142 -9.12 6.15 -20.03
C VAL A 142 -8.37 7.50 -19.99
N ASP A 143 -8.53 8.34 -21.00
CA ASP A 143 -7.93 9.68 -21.01
C ASP A 143 -8.45 10.56 -19.85
N ALA A 144 -9.76 10.52 -19.59
CA ALA A 144 -10.36 11.26 -18.48
C ALA A 144 -9.85 10.76 -17.11
N LEU A 145 -9.68 9.44 -16.94
CA LEU A 145 -9.11 8.85 -15.73
C LEU A 145 -7.65 9.24 -15.53
N LEU A 146 -6.86 9.35 -16.62
CA LEU A 146 -5.50 9.86 -16.55
C LEU A 146 -5.47 11.31 -16.09
N GLU A 147 -6.31 12.18 -16.66
CA GLU A 147 -6.41 13.59 -16.27
C GLU A 147 -6.83 13.76 -14.82
N ILE A 148 -7.75 12.93 -14.33
CA ILE A 148 -8.16 12.91 -12.92
C ILE A 148 -7.00 12.50 -12.02
N GLY A 149 -6.29 11.42 -12.37
CA GLY A 149 -5.13 10.96 -11.60
C GLY A 149 -4.01 12.01 -11.55
N LEU A 150 -3.75 12.69 -12.66
CA LEU A 150 -2.81 13.82 -12.75
C LEU A 150 -3.27 15.00 -11.86
N ARG A 151 -4.57 15.32 -11.88
CA ARG A 151 -5.17 16.38 -11.05
C ARG A 151 -5.07 16.07 -9.55
N TRP A 152 -5.34 14.83 -9.13
CA TRP A 152 -5.20 14.43 -7.72
C TRP A 152 -3.74 14.48 -7.25
N ASN A 153 -2.79 14.26 -8.15
CA ASN A 153 -1.36 14.43 -7.89
C ASN A 153 -0.88 15.89 -7.98
N ASP A 154 -1.79 16.86 -8.16
CA ASP A 154 -1.51 18.28 -8.42
C ASP A 154 -0.40 18.50 -9.46
N SER A 155 -0.39 17.67 -10.51
CA SER A 155 0.69 17.63 -11.49
C SER A 155 0.16 17.48 -12.90
N ARG A 156 0.75 18.22 -13.83
CA ARG A 156 0.39 18.11 -15.26
C ARG A 156 1.01 16.90 -15.94
N THR A 157 1.99 16.26 -15.31
CA THR A 157 2.84 15.27 -16.01
C THR A 157 3.29 14.09 -15.17
N ARG A 158 3.08 14.13 -13.85
CA ARG A 158 3.46 13.07 -12.92
C ARG A 158 2.20 12.47 -12.32
N LEU A 159 2.13 11.15 -12.32
CA LEU A 159 1.03 10.39 -11.76
C LEU A 159 1.56 9.56 -10.59
N SER A 160 0.86 9.61 -9.46
CA SER A 160 1.11 8.70 -8.34
C SER A 160 0.94 7.24 -8.76
N LEU A 161 1.92 6.42 -8.40
CA LEU A 161 1.86 4.96 -8.55
C LEU A 161 1.14 4.29 -7.36
N SER A 162 0.71 5.07 -6.37
CA SER A 162 -0.27 4.64 -5.37
C SER A 162 -1.66 4.68 -6.00
N PHE A 163 -2.03 3.61 -6.71
CA PHE A 163 -3.28 3.54 -7.45
C PHE A 163 -4.54 3.29 -6.60
N ALA A 164 -4.45 3.29 -5.26
CA ALA A 164 -5.55 2.88 -4.39
C ALA A 164 -6.82 3.72 -4.60
N GLU A 165 -6.68 5.05 -4.64
CA GLU A 165 -7.80 5.97 -4.85
C GLU A 165 -8.37 5.83 -6.26
N LEU A 166 -7.49 5.80 -7.28
CA LEU A 166 -7.91 5.69 -8.69
C LEU A 166 -8.61 4.37 -8.96
N ARG A 167 -8.09 3.26 -8.41
CA ARG A 167 -8.70 1.93 -8.50
C ARG A 167 -10.06 1.89 -7.81
N THR A 168 -10.20 2.54 -6.65
CA THR A 168 -11.48 2.65 -5.95
C THR A 168 -12.49 3.38 -6.81
N PHE A 169 -12.11 4.53 -7.38
CA PHE A 169 -12.98 5.30 -8.27
C PHE A 169 -13.37 4.54 -9.55
N VAL A 170 -12.43 3.81 -10.17
CA VAL A 170 -12.72 2.91 -11.30
C VAL A 170 -13.74 1.84 -10.89
N GLY A 171 -13.60 1.26 -9.70
CA GLY A 171 -14.58 0.32 -9.14
C GLY A 171 -15.96 0.93 -8.97
N GLU A 172 -16.05 2.18 -8.51
CA GLU A 172 -17.32 2.90 -8.38
C GLU A 172 -17.97 3.16 -9.74
N LEU A 173 -17.19 3.55 -10.76
CA LEU A 173 -17.68 3.74 -12.13
C LEU A 173 -18.29 2.45 -12.69
N LEU A 174 -17.60 1.32 -12.53
CA LEU A 174 -18.11 0.01 -12.95
C LEU A 174 -19.45 -0.29 -12.25
N VAL A 175 -19.55 -0.07 -10.94
CA VAL A 175 -20.80 -0.30 -10.20
C VAL A 175 -21.91 0.66 -10.64
N LEU A 176 -21.59 1.94 -10.82
CA LEU A 176 -22.54 2.98 -11.20
C LEU A 176 -23.16 2.72 -12.57
N TYR A 177 -22.34 2.30 -13.53
CA TYR A 177 -22.74 2.05 -14.91
C TYR A 177 -22.98 0.57 -15.22
N ARG A 178 -23.07 -0.31 -14.21
CA ARG A 178 -23.23 -1.76 -14.38
C ARG A 178 -24.36 -2.19 -15.33
N LYS A 179 -25.45 -1.41 -15.40
CA LYS A 179 -26.62 -1.72 -16.24
C LYS A 179 -26.48 -1.23 -17.69
N GLU A 180 -25.46 -0.41 -17.97
CA GLU A 180 -25.17 0.08 -19.31
C GLU A 180 -24.62 -1.07 -20.16
N LYS A 181 -25.10 -1.16 -21.40
CA LYS A 181 -24.59 -2.12 -22.40
C LYS A 181 -23.46 -1.54 -23.25
N LYS A 182 -23.22 -0.23 -23.12
CA LYS A 182 -22.20 0.50 -23.87
C LYS A 182 -20.97 0.72 -22.98
N PRO A 183 -19.78 0.87 -23.58
CA PRO A 183 -18.58 1.25 -22.84
C PRO A 183 -18.78 2.55 -22.07
N ILE A 184 -18.10 2.66 -20.92
CA ILE A 184 -18.00 3.90 -20.15
C ILE A 184 -17.17 4.89 -20.97
N THR A 185 -17.68 6.11 -21.09
CA THR A 185 -17.09 7.22 -21.86
C THR A 185 -16.60 8.34 -20.94
N ARG A 186 -15.83 9.30 -21.48
CA ARG A 186 -15.40 10.52 -20.77
C ARG A 186 -16.54 11.22 -20.03
N VAL A 187 -17.70 11.39 -20.68
CA VAL A 187 -18.86 12.10 -20.13
C VAL A 187 -19.35 11.44 -18.83
N GLN A 188 -19.32 10.11 -18.79
CA GLN A 188 -19.71 9.34 -17.61
C GLN A 188 -18.68 9.46 -16.48
N VAL A 189 -17.38 9.44 -16.82
CA VAL A 189 -16.30 9.65 -15.84
C VAL A 189 -16.39 11.05 -15.22
N GLU A 190 -16.56 12.08 -16.04
CA GLU A 190 -16.68 13.48 -15.59
C GLU A 190 -17.96 13.73 -14.78
N SER A 191 -19.08 13.10 -15.15
CA SER A 191 -20.31 13.19 -14.37
C SER A 191 -20.18 12.54 -12.98
N ALA A 192 -19.46 11.43 -12.89
CA ALA A 192 -19.23 10.73 -11.63
C ALA A 192 -18.33 11.54 -10.69
N ILE A 193 -17.24 12.14 -11.18
CA ILE A 193 -16.35 12.97 -10.35
C ILE A 193 -17.08 14.21 -9.81
N GLU A 194 -17.88 14.89 -10.63
CA GLU A 194 -18.70 16.02 -10.17
C GLU A 194 -19.67 15.60 -9.06
N SER A 195 -20.24 14.39 -9.17
CA SER A 195 -21.16 13.86 -8.17
C SER A 195 -20.46 13.56 -6.85
N ILE A 196 -19.20 13.13 -6.88
CA ILE A 196 -18.35 12.93 -5.69
C ILE A 196 -17.99 14.28 -5.07
N GLU A 197 -17.52 15.23 -5.87
CA GLU A 197 -17.17 16.58 -5.42
C GLU A 197 -18.39 17.30 -4.81
N LYS A 198 -19.57 17.17 -5.42
CA LYS A 198 -20.82 17.72 -4.87
C LYS A 198 -21.17 17.11 -3.52
N ARG A 199 -21.02 15.79 -3.33
CA ARG A 199 -21.25 15.13 -2.03
C ARG A 199 -20.28 15.65 -0.97
N ILE A 200 -18.99 15.72 -1.28
CA ILE A 200 -17.96 16.23 -0.36
C ILE A 200 -18.19 17.72 -0.03
N ALA A 201 -18.57 18.52 -1.03
CA ALA A 201 -18.86 19.93 -0.86
C ALA A 201 -20.07 20.19 0.06
N VAL A 202 -21.09 19.32 0.08
CA VAL A 202 -22.21 19.43 1.03
C VAL A 202 -21.72 19.23 2.47
N TYR A 203 -20.83 18.28 2.73
CA TYR A 203 -20.24 18.09 4.07
C TYR A 203 -19.36 19.28 4.48
N LYS A 204 -18.52 19.78 3.56
CA LYS A 204 -17.71 20.97 3.81
C LYS A 204 -18.55 22.22 4.05
N ARG A 205 -19.67 22.37 3.34
CA ARG A 205 -20.63 23.47 3.54
C ARG A 205 -21.34 23.36 4.88
N ARG A 206 -21.82 22.17 5.27
CA ARG A 206 -22.41 21.94 6.61
C ARG A 206 -21.42 22.20 7.74
N TYR A 207 -20.15 21.84 7.55
CA TYR A 207 -19.09 22.17 8.50
C TYR A 207 -18.89 23.69 8.60
N LEU A 208 -18.76 24.41 7.48
CA LEU A 208 -18.63 25.87 7.46
C LEU A 208 -19.88 26.59 8.00
N GLU A 209 -21.08 26.06 7.77
CA GLU A 209 -22.34 26.55 8.33
C GLU A 209 -22.36 26.33 9.85
N SER A 210 -21.97 25.16 10.36
CA SER A 210 -21.86 24.91 11.81
C SER A 210 -20.80 25.80 12.50
N VAL A 211 -19.69 26.09 11.81
CA VAL A 211 -18.68 27.05 12.27
C VAL A 211 -19.22 28.47 12.25
N ARG A 212 -20.02 28.86 11.25
CA ARG A 212 -20.69 30.17 11.19
C ARG A 212 -21.79 30.32 12.24
N GLU A 213 -22.57 29.29 12.49
CA GLU A 213 -23.65 29.28 13.48
C GLU A 213 -23.09 29.27 14.92
N GLY A 214 -21.91 28.69 15.14
CA GLY A 214 -21.13 28.81 16.38
C GLY A 214 -20.39 30.14 16.54
N LEU A 215 -20.27 30.95 15.48
CA LEU A 215 -19.61 32.25 15.45
C LEU A 215 -20.61 33.40 15.32
N ASN A 216 -21.66 33.41 16.15
CA ASN A 216 -22.38 34.65 16.46
C ASN A 216 -21.58 35.55 17.42
N THR A 217 -20.27 35.69 17.21
CA THR A 217 -19.45 36.76 17.80
C THR A 217 -18.24 37.05 16.91
N ILE A 218 -18.47 37.39 15.63
CA ILE A 218 -17.49 38.18 14.89
C ILE A 218 -18.18 39.47 14.48
N GLN A 219 -18.05 40.48 15.33
CA GLN A 219 -18.39 41.86 14.99
C GLN A 219 -17.46 42.33 13.88
N LEU A 220 -17.94 42.29 12.63
CA LEU A 220 -17.31 42.98 11.52
C LEU A 220 -17.65 44.48 11.58
N LYS A 221 -17.03 45.22 12.50
CA LYS A 221 -16.85 46.67 12.38
C LYS A 221 -15.48 47.08 12.93
N GLY A 222 -14.54 47.31 12.00
CA GLY A 222 -13.26 47.91 12.31
C GLY A 222 -12.36 47.95 11.10
N LYS A 223 -12.36 49.08 10.38
CA LYS A 223 -11.41 49.37 9.31
C LYS A 223 -10.03 49.53 9.95
N ARG A 224 -9.11 48.58 9.79
CA ARG A 224 -7.68 48.79 10.03
C ARG A 224 -6.91 48.39 8.78
N LEU A 225 -6.24 49.39 8.22
CA LEU A 225 -5.25 49.27 7.16
C LEU A 225 -4.02 48.55 7.71
N GLY A 226 -3.52 47.58 6.95
CA GLY A 226 -2.18 47.00 7.11
C GLY A 226 -2.15 45.68 7.86
N GLU A 227 -2.40 44.57 7.14
CA GLU A 227 -1.77 43.27 7.39
C GLU A 227 -2.14 42.33 6.24
N SER A 228 -1.17 41.95 5.41
CA SER A 228 -1.36 40.87 4.45
C SER A 228 -1.12 39.56 5.17
N THR A 229 -2.18 38.81 5.45
CA THR A 229 -2.05 37.45 5.94
C THR A 229 -1.58 36.55 4.81
N VAL A 230 -0.29 36.25 4.79
CA VAL A 230 0.27 35.10 4.10
C VAL A 230 -0.06 33.89 4.97
N PHE A 231 -0.85 32.95 4.44
CA PHE A 231 -1.07 31.65 5.08
C PHE A 231 0.02 30.68 4.59
N PRO A 232 0.65 29.89 5.49
CA PRO A 232 1.46 28.74 5.09
C PRO A 232 0.59 27.62 4.49
#